data_AF-A0A955TFN4-F1
#
_entry.id   AF-A0A955TFN4-F1
#
_cell.length_a   1.000
_cell.length_b   1.000
_cell.length_c   1.000
_cell.angle_alpha   90.00
_cell.angle_beta   90.00
_cell.angle_gamma   90.00
#
_symmetry.space_group_name_H-M   'P 1'
#
loop_
_entity.id
_entity.type
_entity.pdbx_description
1 polymer ?
#
loop_
_entity_poly.entity_id
_entity_poly.type
_entity_poly.pdbx_seq_one_letter_code
_entity_poly.pdbx_strand_id
1 'polypeptide(L)'
;VHLGSRLVTDVSGGERQRAVIARALTQVPQVLLLDEPTAFLDLHHQLDIARILRRLNRERGLTVILVSHDLNLASQYCDQLMMLHHGTIMEVGSPRDVLRPDLLESVYGCQVLVDRHPQSGLPRVSLPV
;
A
#
# COMPACT_ATOMS: atom_id res chain seq x y z
N VAL A 1 -10.16 -19.21 13.12
CA VAL A 1 -8.86 -19.54 13.76
C VAL A 1 -8.30 -20.82 13.13
N HIS A 2 -7.88 -20.78 11.86
CA HIS A 2 -7.42 -21.97 11.11
C HIS A 2 -5.88 -22.08 11.01
N LEU A 3 -5.14 -21.01 11.33
CA LEU A 3 -3.68 -20.97 11.17
C LEU A 3 -2.90 -21.23 12.47
N GLY A 4 -3.55 -21.23 13.63
CA GLY A 4 -2.87 -21.24 14.94
C GLY A 4 -2.06 -22.50 15.25
N SER A 5 -2.33 -23.61 14.57
CA SER A 5 -1.65 -24.91 14.73
C SER A 5 -0.73 -25.28 13.55
N ARG A 6 -0.58 -24.42 12.54
CA ARG A 6 0.24 -24.69 11.35
C ARG A 6 1.64 -24.09 11.51
N LEU A 7 2.66 -24.78 10.97
CA LEU A 7 4.00 -24.22 10.88
C LEU A 7 4.03 -23.06 9.88
N VAL A 8 4.85 -22.05 10.15
CA VAL A 8 5.00 -20.87 9.27
C VAL A 8 5.53 -21.25 7.89
N THR A 9 6.23 -22.38 7.77
CA THR A 9 6.71 -22.94 6.51
C THR A 9 5.62 -23.52 5.63
N ASP A 10 4.47 -23.86 6.20
CA ASP A 10 3.44 -24.66 5.54
C ASP A 10 2.28 -23.80 5.03
N VAL A 11 2.27 -22.51 5.35
CA VAL A 11 1.22 -21.56 4.99
C VAL A 11 1.54 -20.84 3.69
N SER A 12 0.51 -20.40 2.96
CA SER A 12 0.72 -19.61 1.73
C SER A 12 1.37 -18.26 2.02
N GLY A 13 1.92 -17.58 1.00
CA GLY A 13 2.50 -16.25 1.16
C GLY A 13 1.53 -15.24 1.80
N GLY A 14 0.26 -15.24 1.36
CA GLY A 14 -0.78 -14.39 1.94
C GLY A 14 -1.15 -14.76 3.38
N GLU A 15 -1.19 -16.05 3.71
CA GLU A 15 -1.40 -16.51 5.09
C GLU A 15 -0.24 -16.10 6.00
N ARG A 16 1.01 -16.28 5.54
CA ARG A 16 2.21 -15.85 6.25
C ARG A 16 2.19 -14.34 6.50
N GLN A 17 1.80 -13.55 5.50
CA GLN A 17 1.73 -12.10 5.62
C GLN A 17 0.68 -11.66 6.64
N ARG A 18 -0.51 -12.26 6.61
CA ARG A 18 -1.54 -12.03 7.65
C ARG A 18 -1.04 -12.39 9.04
N ALA A 19 -0.31 -13.49 9.19
CA ALA A 19 0.27 -13.89 10.48
C ALA A 19 1.31 -12.87 10.97
N VAL A 20 2.15 -12.34 10.08
CA VAL A 20 3.14 -11.29 10.41
C VAL A 20 2.45 -10.00 10.86
N ILE A 21 1.43 -9.54 10.13
CA ILE A 21 0.65 -8.35 10.50
C ILE A 21 -0.07 -8.59 11.84
N ALA A 22 -0.72 -9.74 12.02
CA ALA A 22 -1.38 -10.09 13.27
C ALA A 22 -0.40 -10.08 14.46
N ARG A 23 0.81 -10.62 14.28
CA ARG A 23 1.89 -10.60 15.28
C ARG A 23 2.34 -9.17 15.61
N ALA A 24 2.37 -8.26 14.65
CA ALA A 24 2.68 -6.85 14.94
C ALA A 24 1.55 -6.19 15.74
N LEU A 25 0.29 -6.51 15.42
CA LEU A 25 -0.89 -5.94 16.08
C LEU A 25 -1.07 -6.39 17.54
N THR A 26 -0.53 -7.54 17.95
CA THR A 26 -0.60 -7.97 19.35
C THR A 26 0.17 -7.06 20.30
N GLN A 27 1.08 -6.23 19.80
CA GLN A 27 1.80 -5.23 20.58
C GLN A 27 0.95 -3.98 20.90
N VAL A 28 -0.28 -3.92 20.38
CA VAL A 28 -1.17 -2.75 20.48
C VAL A 28 -0.47 -1.46 20.03
N PRO A 29 0.14 -1.45 18.83
CA PRO A 29 0.91 -0.29 18.38
C PRO A 29 0.00 0.90 18.07
N GLN A 30 0.54 2.11 18.23
CA GLN A 30 -0.08 3.32 17.68
C GLN A 30 0.29 3.55 16.21
N VAL A 31 1.46 3.05 15.80
CA VAL A 31 1.99 3.15 14.43
C VAL A 31 2.43 1.77 13.95
N LEU A 32 1.96 1.37 12.77
CA LEU A 32 2.35 0.15 12.08
C LEU A 32 3.13 0.50 10.82
N LEU A 33 4.40 0.11 10.78
CA LEU A 33 5.27 0.25 9.61
C LEU A 33 5.28 -1.05 8.81
N LEU A 34 5.04 -0.97 7.51
CA LEU A 34 4.95 -2.12 6.62
C LEU A 34 5.82 -1.89 5.38
N ASP A 35 6.85 -2.72 5.23
CA ASP A 35 7.69 -2.72 4.04
C ASP A 35 7.14 -3.69 3.00
N GLU A 36 6.66 -3.16 1.87
CA GLU A 36 6.10 -3.92 0.74
C GLU A 36 5.14 -5.04 1.15
N PRO A 37 4.09 -4.75 1.95
CA PRO A 37 3.28 -5.79 2.59
C PRO A 37 2.42 -6.60 1.62
N THR A 38 2.34 -6.19 0.36
CA THR A 38 1.59 -6.83 -0.71
C THR A 38 2.47 -7.55 -1.72
N ALA A 39 3.80 -7.51 -1.55
CA ALA A 39 4.72 -8.21 -2.42
C ALA A 39 4.44 -9.73 -2.45
N PHE A 40 4.57 -10.32 -3.64
CA PHE A 40 4.35 -11.74 -3.91
C PHE A 40 2.91 -12.25 -3.62
N LEU A 41 1.96 -11.35 -3.39
CA LEU A 41 0.55 -11.69 -3.24
C LEU A 41 -0.20 -11.53 -4.57
N ASP A 42 -1.17 -12.41 -4.82
CA ASP A 42 -2.13 -12.20 -5.91
C ASP A 42 -3.06 -11.01 -5.63
N LEU A 43 -3.74 -10.53 -6.68
CA LEU A 43 -4.60 -9.35 -6.61
C LEU A 43 -5.67 -9.44 -5.51
N HIS A 44 -6.25 -10.61 -5.29
CA HIS A 44 -7.28 -10.80 -4.26
C HIS A 44 -6.70 -10.58 -2.86
N HIS A 45 -5.55 -11.19 -2.58
CA HIS A 45 -4.87 -11.07 -1.30
C HIS A 45 -4.33 -9.66 -1.04
N GLN A 46 -3.85 -8.96 -2.07
CA GLN A 46 -3.43 -7.55 -1.93
C GLN A 46 -4.59 -6.66 -1.48
N LEU A 47 -5.77 -6.81 -2.11
CA LEU A 47 -6.97 -6.06 -1.75
C LEU A 47 -7.42 -6.35 -0.32
N ASP A 48 -7.37 -7.62 0.11
CA ASP A 48 -7.75 -8.00 1.47
C ASP A 48 -6.82 -7.40 2.52
N ILE A 49 -5.51 -7.43 2.30
CA ILE A 49 -4.55 -6.78 3.20
C ILE A 49 -4.82 -5.27 3.26
N ALA A 50 -4.98 -4.61 2.12
CA ALA A 50 -5.23 -3.17 2.07
C ALA A 50 -6.53 -2.78 2.81
N ARG A 51 -7.61 -3.56 2.65
CA ARG A 51 -8.88 -3.37 3.37
C ARG A 51 -8.73 -3.55 4.88
N ILE A 52 -7.99 -4.57 5.31
CA ILE A 52 -7.72 -4.82 6.74
C ILE A 52 -7.01 -3.62 7.35
N LEU A 53 -5.95 -3.14 6.70
CA LEU A 53 -5.17 -1.98 7.18
C LEU A 53 -6.04 -0.71 7.23
N ARG A 54 -6.82 -0.46 6.18
CA ARG A 54 -7.77 0.65 6.14
C ARG A 54 -8.79 0.61 7.28
N ARG A 55 -9.33 -0.58 7.55
CA ARG A 55 -10.28 -0.79 8.66
C ARG A 55 -9.62 -0.53 10.00
N LEU A 56 -8.42 -1.07 10.25
CA LEU A 56 -7.70 -0.88 11.50
C LEU A 56 -7.37 0.59 11.75
N ASN A 57 -6.98 1.33 10.72
CA ASN A 57 -6.77 2.77 10.81
C ASN A 57 -8.05 3.51 11.23
N ARG A 58 -9.18 3.25 10.55
CA ARG A 58 -10.45 3.94 10.80
C ARG A 58 -11.09 3.58 12.14
N GLU A 59 -11.07 2.30 12.51
CA GLU A 59 -11.79 1.80 13.70
C GLU A 59 -10.95 1.89 14.98
N ARG A 60 -9.62 1.77 14.88
CA ARG A 60 -8.73 1.70 16.04
C ARG A 60 -7.77 2.88 16.16
N GLY A 61 -7.84 3.85 15.25
CA GLY A 61 -6.91 4.99 15.22
C GLY A 61 -5.46 4.58 14.96
N LEU A 62 -5.22 3.42 14.35
CA LEU A 62 -3.88 2.93 14.04
C LEU A 62 -3.29 3.73 12.87
N THR A 63 -2.18 4.44 13.08
CA THR A 63 -1.43 5.02 11.96
C THR A 63 -0.73 3.90 11.19
N VAL A 64 -0.95 3.82 9.88
CA VAL A 64 -0.29 2.84 9.02
C VAL A 64 0.61 3.58 8.04
N ILE A 65 1.89 3.23 8.03
CA ILE A 65 2.85 3.68 7.02
C ILE A 65 3.24 2.45 6.23
N LEU A 66 2.93 2.47 4.92
CA LEU A 66 3.28 1.40 4.01
C LEU A 66 4.25 1.92 2.96
N VAL A 67 5.27 1.11 2.66
CA VAL A 67 6.15 1.30 1.52
C VAL A 67 5.62 0.42 0.39
N SER A 68 5.41 1.00 -0.79
CA SER A 68 4.96 0.24 -1.95
C SER A 68 5.44 0.85 -3.26
N HIS A 69 5.79 -0.02 -4.21
CA HIS A 69 5.99 0.32 -5.62
C HIS A 69 4.68 0.34 -6.43
N ASP A 70 3.56 -0.14 -5.89
CA ASP A 70 2.26 -0.09 -6.56
C ASP A 70 1.55 1.24 -6.31
N LEU A 71 1.74 2.18 -7.24
CA LEU A 71 1.13 3.51 -7.21
C LEU A 71 -0.40 3.47 -7.19
N ASN A 72 -1.02 2.50 -7.87
CA ASN A 72 -2.47 2.42 -7.97
C ASN A 72 -3.07 1.89 -6.66
N LEU A 73 -2.47 0.86 -6.06
CA LEU A 73 -2.85 0.41 -4.73
C LEU A 73 -2.69 1.54 -3.70
N ALA A 74 -1.54 2.22 -3.70
CA ALA A 74 -1.28 3.34 -2.80
C ALA A 74 -2.33 4.45 -2.98
N SER A 75 -2.64 4.81 -4.22
CA SER A 75 -3.67 5.80 -4.56
C SER A 75 -5.03 5.48 -3.96
N GLN A 76 -5.45 4.21 -4.00
CA GLN A 76 -6.79 3.80 -3.54
C GLN A 76 -6.92 3.67 -2.02
N TYR A 77 -5.84 3.32 -1.32
CA TYR A 77 -5.92 2.89 0.08
C TYR A 77 -5.22 3.81 1.07
N CYS A 78 -4.36 4.73 0.61
CA CYS A 78 -3.67 5.69 1.47
C CYS A 78 -4.38 7.06 1.47
N ASP A 79 -4.44 7.71 2.63
CA ASP A 79 -4.93 9.10 2.71
C ASP A 79 -3.89 10.10 2.20
N GLN A 80 -2.61 9.80 2.40
CA GLN A 80 -1.48 10.61 1.96
C GLN A 80 -0.41 9.71 1.31
N LEU A 81 0.31 10.28 0.36
CA LEU A 81 1.48 9.69 -0.28
C LEU A 81 2.70 10.56 0.01
N MET A 82 3.85 9.92 0.13
CA MET A 82 5.16 10.54 0.21
C MET A 82 6.01 9.95 -0.92
N MET A 83 6.37 10.77 -1.90
CA MET A 83 7.24 10.34 -2.99
C MET A 83 8.70 10.57 -2.60
N LEU A 84 9.47 9.49 -2.54
CA LEU A 84 10.89 9.51 -2.19
C LEU A 84 11.73 9.20 -3.44
N HIS A 85 12.75 10.02 -3.72
CA HIS A 85 13.68 9.81 -4.82
C HIS A 85 15.10 10.15 -4.36
N HIS A 86 16.06 9.23 -4.55
CA HIS A 86 17.46 9.37 -4.10
C HIS A 86 17.61 9.87 -2.65
N GLY A 87 16.82 9.31 -1.72
CA GLY A 87 16.86 9.68 -0.31
C GLY A 87 16.26 11.06 0.02
N THR A 88 15.68 11.74 -0.96
CA THR A 88 15.04 13.05 -0.81
C THR A 88 13.53 12.91 -0.98
N ILE A 89 12.77 13.61 -0.13
CA ILE A 89 11.32 13.71 -0.26
C ILE A 89 11.02 14.70 -1.38
N MET A 90 10.38 14.21 -2.44
CA MET A 90 10.02 15.03 -3.60
C MET A 90 8.70 15.75 -3.39
N GLU A 91 7.70 15.04 -2.86
CA GLU A 91 6.36 15.59 -2.58
C GLU A 91 5.70 14.79 -1.46
N VAL A 92 4.87 15.46 -0.65
CA VAL A 92 3.97 14.83 0.33
C VAL A 92 2.60 15.46 0.20
N GLY A 93 1.56 14.66 0.06
CA GLY A 93 0.21 15.17 -0.10
C GLY A 93 -0.83 14.08 -0.30
N SER A 94 -2.04 14.47 -0.71
CA SER A 94 -3.03 13.48 -1.12
C SER A 94 -2.57 12.74 -2.38
N PRO A 95 -3.17 11.59 -2.72
CA PRO A 95 -2.90 10.92 -3.99
C PRO A 95 -3.01 11.85 -5.21
N ARG A 96 -3.93 12.82 -5.19
CA ARG A 96 -4.12 13.80 -6.28
C ARG A 96 -2.97 14.79 -6.39
N ASP A 97 -2.40 15.17 -5.25
CA ASP A 97 -1.29 16.13 -5.21
C ASP A 97 0.00 15.45 -5.67
N VAL A 98 0.21 14.19 -5.30
CA VAL A 98 1.46 13.46 -5.56
C VAL A 98 1.46 12.76 -6.92
N LEU A 99 0.38 12.09 -7.34
CA LEU A 99 0.36 11.31 -8.58
C LEU A 99 0.06 12.19 -9.79
N ARG A 100 0.99 13.11 -10.11
CA ARG A 100 0.91 13.98 -11.30
C ARG A 100 1.88 13.49 -12.39
N PRO A 101 1.52 13.58 -13.69
CA PRO A 101 2.40 13.14 -14.77
C PRO A 101 3.81 13.74 -14.73
N ASP A 102 3.92 15.04 -14.46
CA ASP A 102 5.19 15.79 -14.38
C ASP A 102 6.10 15.25 -13.25
N LEU A 103 5.52 15.02 -12.06
CA LEU A 103 6.29 14.50 -10.93
C LEU A 103 6.74 13.05 -11.21
N LEU A 104 5.83 12.21 -11.71
CA LEU A 104 6.14 10.82 -12.02
C LEU A 104 7.22 10.70 -13.10
N GLU A 105 7.18 11.53 -14.15
CA GLU A 105 8.22 11.57 -15.18
C GLU A 105 9.57 11.98 -14.58
N SER A 106 9.60 12.96 -13.67
CA SER A 106 10.84 13.40 -13.02
C SER A 106 11.46 12.36 -12.09
N VAL A 107 10.64 11.48 -11.48
CA VAL A 107 11.08 10.47 -10.50
C VAL A 107 11.37 9.11 -11.15
N TYR A 108 10.54 8.68 -12.09
CA TYR A 108 10.67 7.37 -12.74
C TYR A 108 11.39 7.44 -14.09
N GLY A 109 11.59 8.63 -14.65
CA GLY A 109 12.27 8.82 -15.94
C GLY A 109 11.47 8.32 -17.14
N CYS A 110 10.17 8.08 -16.98
CA CYS A 110 9.29 7.63 -18.05
C CYS A 110 7.98 8.41 -18.05
N GLN A 111 7.42 8.60 -19.25
CA GLN A 111 6.09 9.18 -19.39
C GLN A 111 5.04 8.15 -19.00
N VAL A 112 4.04 8.61 -18.24
CA VAL A 112 2.92 7.78 -17.78
C VAL A 112 1.61 8.53 -18.00
N LEU A 113 0.53 7.79 -18.21
CA LEU A 113 -0.80 8.37 -18.27
C LEU A 113 -1.41 8.38 -16.86
N VAL A 114 -1.84 9.54 -16.40
CA VAL A 114 -2.61 9.67 -15.16
C VAL A 114 -4.03 10.10 -15.51
N ASP A 115 -4.99 9.24 -15.22
CA ASP A 115 -6.42 9.52 -15.38
C ASP A 115 -7.19 9.34 -14.07
N ARG A 116 -8.51 9.56 -14.10
CA ARG A 116 -9.36 9.36 -12.92
C ARG A 116 -9.90 7.94 -12.94
N HIS A 117 -9.66 7.20 -11.86
CA HIS A 117 -10.24 5.88 -11.68
C HIS A 117 -11.77 5.98 -11.73
N PRO A 118 -12.46 5.19 -12.58
CA PRO A 118 -13.88 5.39 -12.89
C PRO A 118 -14.81 5.19 -11.69
N GLN A 119 -14.40 4.39 -10.69
CA GLN A 119 -15.25 4.11 -9.52
C GLN A 119 -14.93 5.01 -8.32
N SER A 120 -13.66 5.38 -8.13
CA SER A 120 -13.24 6.12 -6.93
C SER A 120 -12.90 7.58 -7.20
N GLY A 121 -12.72 7.95 -8.47
CA GLY A 121 -12.30 9.29 -8.89
C GLY A 121 -10.87 9.67 -8.49
N LEU A 122 -10.15 8.77 -7.81
CA LEU A 122 -8.75 8.92 -7.41
C LEU A 122 -7.83 8.73 -8.62
N PRO A 123 -6.60 9.28 -8.60
CA PRO A 123 -5.67 9.10 -9.72
C PRO A 123 -5.38 7.63 -9.98
N ARG A 124 -5.34 7.26 -11.26
CA ARG A 124 -4.89 5.97 -11.75
C ARG A 124 -3.73 6.21 -12.71
N VAL A 125 -2.63 5.49 -12.49
CA VAL A 125 -1.45 5.52 -13.35
C VAL A 125 -1.50 4.32 -14.29
N SER A 126 -1.31 4.58 -15.58
CA SER A 126 -1.23 3.57 -16.65
C SER A 126 0.06 3.77 -17.44
N LEU A 127 0.68 2.66 -17.85
CA LEU A 127 1.84 2.71 -18.74
C LEU A 127 1.41 3.17 -20.14
N PRO A 128 2.24 3.95 -20.84
CA PRO A 128 2.00 4.27 -22.25
C PRO A 128 2.04 2.97 -23.07
N VAL A 129 1.26 2.95 -24.15
CA VAL A 129 1.19 1.83 -25.12
C VAL A 129 2.35 1.92 -26.10
#